data_AF-A0A8S3HNT4-F1
#
_entry.id   AF-A0A8S3HNT4-F1
#
_cell.length_a   1.000
_cell.length_b   1.000
_cell.length_c   1.000
_cell.angle_alpha   90.00
_cell.angle_beta   90.00
_cell.angle_gamma   90.00
#
_symmetry.space_group_name_H-M   'P 1'
#
loop_
_entity.id
_entity.type
_entity.pdbx_description
1 polymer ?
#
loop_
_entity_poly.entity_id
_entity_poly.type
_entity_poly.pdbx_seq_one_letter_code
_entity_poly.pdbx_strand_id
1 'polypeptide(L)'
;MIETATNFYEQLYDTKPIDISCWNELFDDIPSLNKIDSDKLECDITLTECNDALKSMAMGRSPGTDGITVEVWKKIFPIIGEYYVRMINT
;
A
#
# COMPACT_ATOMS: atom_id res chain seq x y z
N MET A 1 17.71 -28.81 -7.10
CA MET A 1 16.75 -27.76 -7.49
C MET A 1 16.11 -27.12 -6.26
N ILE A 2 15.46 -27.87 -5.36
CA ILE A 2 14.92 -27.32 -4.09
C ILE A 2 16.06 -26.80 -3.19
N GLU A 3 17.09 -27.61 -2.94
CA GLU A 3 18.24 -27.20 -2.11
C GLU A 3 18.95 -25.95 -2.66
N THR A 4 19.12 -25.86 -3.98
CA THR A 4 19.67 -24.68 -4.65
C THR A 4 18.81 -23.44 -4.42
N ALA A 5 17.48 -23.57 -4.49
CA ALA A 5 16.57 -22.47 -4.22
C ALA A 5 16.59 -22.07 -2.74
N THR A 6 16.58 -23.05 -1.83
CA THR A 6 16.66 -22.82 -0.38
C THR A 6 17.93 -22.05 -0.03
N ASN A 7 19.10 -22.54 -0.44
CA ASN A 7 20.38 -21.89 -0.14
C ASN A 7 20.47 -20.48 -0.74
N PHE A 8 19.95 -20.29 -1.95
CA PHE A 8 19.91 -18.98 -2.59
C PHE A 8 19.05 -17.99 -1.78
N TYR A 9 17.83 -18.37 -1.40
CA TYR A 9 16.94 -17.47 -0.68
C TYR A 9 17.36 -17.25 0.77
N GLU A 10 17.95 -18.26 1.43
CA GLU A 10 18.60 -18.08 2.73
C GLU A 10 19.68 -17.00 2.63
N GLN A 11 20.57 -17.07 1.65
CA GLN A 11 21.61 -16.05 1.44
C GLN A 11 21.07 -14.70 0.95
N LEU A 12 19.96 -14.68 0.22
CA LEU A 12 19.34 -13.45 -0.28
C LEU A 12 18.76 -12.62 0.87
N TYR A 13 18.05 -13.29 1.78
CA TYR A 13 17.36 -12.67 2.91
C TYR A 13 18.17 -12.69 4.22
N ASP A 14 19.40 -13.21 4.19
CA ASP A 14 20.31 -13.12 5.33
C ASP A 14 20.69 -11.66 5.61
N THR A 15 21.07 -11.38 6.86
CA THR A 15 21.49 -10.05 7.27
C THR A 15 22.83 -9.71 6.63
N LYS A 16 22.86 -8.62 5.85
CA LYS A 16 24.08 -8.10 5.22
C LYS A 16 24.41 -6.72 5.78
N PRO A 17 25.70 -6.36 5.87
CA PRO A 17 26.09 -5.01 6.24
C PRO A 17 25.53 -4.01 5.24
N ILE A 18 24.96 -2.92 5.75
CA ILE A 18 24.49 -1.79 4.95
C ILE A 18 25.70 -0.91 4.63
N ASP A 19 25.88 -0.59 3.35
CA ASP A 19 26.81 0.46 2.94
C ASP A 19 26.20 1.83 3.29
N ILE A 20 26.71 2.43 4.37
CA ILE A 20 26.25 3.72 4.88
C ILE A 20 26.48 4.84 3.84
N SER A 21 27.52 4.74 3.00
CA SER A 21 27.76 5.73 1.95
C SER A 21 26.64 5.70 0.91
N CYS A 22 26.23 4.50 0.48
CA CYS A 22 25.13 4.31 -0.46
C CYS A 22 23.79 4.73 0.18
N TRP A 23 23.59 4.43 1.46
CA TRP A 23 22.42 4.89 2.20
C TRP A 23 22.31 6.41 2.20
N ASN A 24 23.37 7.10 2.58
CA ASN A 24 23.40 8.56 2.63
C ASN A 24 23.19 9.17 1.23
N GLU A 25 23.83 8.63 0.19
CA GLU A 25 23.62 9.07 -1.20
C GLU A 25 22.16 8.98 -1.64
N LEU A 26 21.45 7.92 -1.24
CA LEU A 26 20.07 7.69 -1.62
C LEU A 26 19.05 8.48 -0.77
N PHE A 27 19.35 8.72 0.51
CA PHE A 27 18.35 9.16 1.49
C PHE A 27 18.61 10.56 2.09
N ASP A 28 19.81 11.15 2.01
CA ASP A 28 20.13 12.41 2.71
C ASP A 28 19.34 13.62 2.16
N ASP A 29 19.01 13.64 0.88
CA ASP A 29 18.32 14.76 0.21
C ASP A 29 16.84 14.47 -0.12
N ILE A 30 16.23 13.49 0.55
CA ILE A 30 14.80 13.20 0.34
C ILE A 30 13.97 14.31 0.98
N PRO A 31 13.12 15.01 0.20
CA PRO A 31 12.26 16.05 0.75
C PRO A 31 11.31 15.46 1.78
N SER A 32 11.36 16.00 2.99
CA SER A 32 10.39 15.68 4.03
C SER A 32 9.13 16.52 3.85
N LEU A 33 7.98 15.92 4.17
CA LEU A 33 6.73 16.67 4.23
C LEU A 33 6.82 17.75 5.31
N ASN A 34 6.17 18.88 5.06
CA ASN A 34 5.95 19.84 6.13
C ASN A 34 5.03 19.22 7.20
N LYS A 35 5.04 19.81 8.40
CA LYS A 35 4.27 19.26 9.53
C LYS A 35 2.78 19.15 9.24
N ILE A 36 2.20 20.10 8.50
CA ILE A 36 0.77 20.12 8.18
C ILE A 36 0.39 18.93 7.29
N ASP A 37 1.15 18.68 6.24
CA ASP A 37 0.86 17.58 5.32
C ASP A 37 1.20 16.22 5.94
N SER A 38 2.22 16.15 6.78
CA SER A 38 2.48 14.97 7.62
C SER A 38 1.28 14.69 8.53
N ASP A 39 0.80 15.69 9.29
CA ASP A 39 -0.32 15.50 10.23
C ASP A 39 -1.62 15.09 9.52
N LYS A 40 -1.84 15.55 8.27
CA LYS A 40 -2.97 15.10 7.45
C LYS A 40 -2.88 13.61 7.08
N LEU A 41 -1.69 13.09 6.80
CA LEU A 41 -1.49 11.69 6.42
C LEU A 41 -1.57 10.74 7.63
N GLU A 42 -1.37 11.25 8.84
CA GLU A 42 -1.53 10.49 10.09
C GLU A 42 -2.99 10.43 10.56
N CYS A 43 -3.91 11.06 9.84
CA CYS A 43 -5.35 11.02 10.14
C CYS A 43 -6.02 9.78 9.53
N ASP A 44 -7.15 9.40 10.11
CA ASP A 44 -8.03 8.34 9.59
C ASP A 44 -8.43 8.58 8.13
N ILE A 45 -8.43 7.50 7.33
CA ILE A 45 -8.95 7.54 5.97
C ILE A 45 -10.45 7.82 6.03
N THR A 46 -10.92 8.80 5.27
CA THR A 46 -12.32 9.20 5.24
C THR A 46 -13.14 8.38 4.24
N LEU A 47 -14.45 8.30 4.49
CA LEU A 47 -15.39 7.70 3.54
C LEU A 47 -15.37 8.37 2.16
N THR A 48 -15.20 9.69 2.14
CA THR A 48 -15.12 10.48 0.92
C THR A 48 -13.90 10.09 0.10
N GLU A 49 -12.73 9.99 0.72
CA GLU A 49 -11.50 9.57 0.04
C GLU A 49 -11.64 8.17 -0.56
N CYS A 50 -12.19 7.20 0.18
CA CYS A 50 -12.44 5.87 -0.36
C CYS A 50 -13.42 5.89 -1.54
N ASN A 51 -14.51 6.67 -1.43
CA ASN A 51 -15.51 6.77 -2.49
C ASN A 51 -14.95 7.42 -3.77
N ASP A 52 -14.15 8.47 -3.62
CA ASP A 52 -13.56 9.18 -4.75
C ASP A 52 -12.45 8.35 -5.41
N ALA A 53 -11.64 7.65 -4.61
CA ALA A 53 -10.70 6.65 -5.11
C ALA A 53 -11.44 5.58 -5.92
N LEU A 54 -12.50 5.00 -5.38
CA LEU A 54 -13.29 3.96 -6.05
C LEU A 54 -13.91 4.46 -7.36
N LYS A 55 -14.42 5.70 -7.41
CA LYS A 55 -14.95 6.31 -8.64
C LYS A 55 -13.86 6.49 -9.70
N SER A 56 -12.66 6.90 -9.31
CA SER A 56 -11.54 7.13 -10.21
C SER A 56 -11.02 5.86 -10.90
N MET A 57 -11.29 4.68 -10.31
CA MET A 57 -10.82 3.40 -10.84
C MET A 57 -11.51 3.05 -12.17
N ALA A 58 -10.71 2.66 -13.16
CA ALA A 58 -11.18 2.22 -14.47
C ALA A 58 -11.87 0.84 -14.39
N MET A 59 -12.99 0.69 -15.10
CA MET A 59 -13.72 -0.57 -15.24
C MET A 59 -13.04 -1.53 -16.23
N GLY A 60 -13.40 -2.81 -16.19
CA GLY A 60 -12.89 -3.85 -17.08
C GLY A 60 -11.46 -4.29 -16.77
N ARG A 61 -10.93 -3.94 -15.59
CA ARG A 61 -9.65 -4.43 -15.10
C ARG A 61 -9.82 -5.82 -14.49
N SER A 62 -8.82 -6.66 -14.68
CA SER A 62 -8.76 -7.96 -14.00
C SER A 62 -8.81 -7.77 -12.49
N PRO A 63 -9.53 -8.64 -11.75
CA PRO A 63 -9.57 -8.57 -10.30
C PRO A 63 -8.19 -8.81 -9.69
N GLY A 64 -8.02 -8.34 -8.45
CA GLY A 64 -6.82 -8.60 -7.66
C GLY A 64 -6.75 -10.03 -7.16
N THR A 65 -5.87 -10.27 -6.19
CA THR A 65 -5.71 -11.57 -5.53
C THR A 65 -6.97 -12.02 -4.76
N ASP A 66 -7.86 -11.09 -4.42
CA ASP A 66 -9.15 -11.34 -3.78
C ASP A 66 -10.25 -11.81 -4.76
N GLY A 67 -10.03 -11.71 -6.08
CA GLY A 67 -11.01 -12.06 -7.10
C GLY A 67 -12.17 -11.06 -7.24
N ILE A 68 -12.15 -9.92 -6.53
CA ILE A 68 -13.25 -8.95 -6.53
C ILE A 68 -12.95 -7.86 -7.57
N THR A 69 -13.88 -7.62 -8.48
CA THR A 69 -13.71 -6.57 -9.49
C THR A 69 -14.13 -5.20 -8.96
N VAL A 70 -13.63 -4.15 -9.59
CA VAL A 70 -14.02 -2.76 -9.28
C VAL A 70 -15.53 -2.52 -9.44
N GLU A 71 -16.19 -3.21 -10.37
CA GLU A 71 -17.64 -3.09 -10.58
C GLU A 71 -18.44 -3.65 -9.40
N VAL A 72 -17.94 -4.73 -8.78
CA VAL A 72 -18.53 -5.26 -7.55
C VAL A 72 -18.35 -4.24 -6.44
N TRP A 73 -17.13 -3.73 -6.23
CA TRP A 73 -16.86 -2.68 -5.25
C TRP A 73 -17.75 -1.46 -5.45
N LYS A 74 -17.84 -0.91 -6.66
CA LYS A 74 -18.71 0.23 -7.00
C LYS A 74 -20.19 -0.02 -6.67
N LYS A 75 -20.66 -1.26 -6.77
CA LYS A 75 -22.05 -1.63 -6.43
C LYS A 75 -22.26 -1.80 -4.93
N ILE A 76 -21.31 -2.39 -4.21
CA ILE A 76 -21.49 -2.73 -2.78
C ILE A 76 -21.05 -1.62 -1.84
N PHE A 77 -20.09 -0.78 -2.23
CA PHE A 77 -19.52 0.25 -1.37
C PHE A 77 -20.56 1.25 -0.82
N PRO A 78 -21.63 1.64 -1.55
CA PRO A 78 -22.71 2.44 -0.96
C PRO A 78 -23.43 1.79 0.23
N ILE A 79 -23.33 0.45 0.37
CA ILE A 79 -23.96 -0.33 1.44
C ILE A 79 -22.96 -0.59 2.57
N ILE A 80 -21.73 -0.98 2.22
CA ILE A 80 -20.72 -1.44 3.20
C ILE A 80 -19.66 -0.40 3.55
N GLY A 81 -19.62 0.75 2.87
CA GLY A 81 -18.52 1.71 2.92
C GLY A 81 -18.19 2.20 4.32
N GLU A 82 -19.20 2.51 5.14
CA GLU A 82 -18.98 2.93 6.53
C GLU A 82 -18.37 1.83 7.42
N TYR A 83 -18.68 0.57 7.16
CA TYR A 83 -18.08 -0.56 7.88
C TYR A 83 -16.66 -0.81 7.40
N TYR A 84 -16.44 -0.72 6.08
CA TYR A 84 -15.12 -0.89 5.47
C TYR A 84 -14.13 0.17 5.97
N VAL A 85 -14.52 1.44 5.98
CA VAL A 85 -13.66 2.54 6.46
C VAL A 85 -13.28 2.36 7.93
N ARG A 86 -14.23 1.96 8.79
CA ARG A 86 -13.93 1.66 10.19
C ARG A 86 -12.92 0.52 10.34
N MET A 87 -13.08 -0.54 9.55
CA MET A 87 -12.19 -1.70 9.58
C MET A 87 -10.76 -1.37 9.17
N ILE A 88 -10.54 -0.47 8.20
CA ILE A 88 -9.19 -0.14 7.73
C ILE A 88 -8.47 0.90 8.60
N ASN A 89 -9.20 1.68 9.40
CA ASN A 89 -8.63 2.63 10.37
C ASN A 89 -8.46 2.00 11.78
N THR A 90 -8.51 0.66 11.89
CA THR A 90 -8.41 -0.05 13.19
C THR A 90 -6.96 -0.36 13.55
#